data_AF-A0A9P4Z0A8-F1
#
_entry.id   AF-A0A9P4Z0A8-F1
#
_cell.length_a   1.000
_cell.length_b   1.000
_cell.length_c   1.000
_cell.angle_alpha   90.00
_cell.angle_beta   90.00
_cell.angle_gamma   90.00
#
_symmetry.space_group_name_H-M   'P 1'
#
loop_
_entity.id
_entity.type
_entity.pdbx_description
1 polymer ?
#
loop_
_entity_poly.entity_id
_entity_poly.type
_entity_poly.pdbx_seq_one_letter_code
_entity_poly.pdbx_strand_id
1 'polypeptide(L)'
;MGSASLTFCPVSHEICQSSSIGAEVNFPDETDTLNLDALSENDKGSLRKVLFNNQVIVIRNRMDIDPATFLHLTEVFDTTFTYILSAGGKSVSNCNNIISAYRAGRIPRAPQVSIIGSGRFDDYEGIDKLEVTHLIQNGYIRPYRWHMDTPFSERLPGEVTILHGVQVPQMPDQKLKFPDGTEKKIAANAMAFSSGARAFELLSNEEKEFALNTTVTYAPHAYEYIRQCKATDNGLFISCIGRDTNRRPVRVVLG
;
A
#
# COMPACT_ATOMS: atom_id res chain seq x y z
N MET A 1 -35.40 14.82 6.19
CA MET A 1 -34.42 15.56 5.37
C MET A 1 -33.42 14.53 4.89
N GLY A 2 -33.33 14.26 3.59
CA GLY A 2 -32.41 13.23 3.08
C GLY A 2 -30.98 13.67 3.32
N SER A 3 -30.18 12.86 4.02
CA SER A 3 -28.74 13.12 4.09
C SER A 3 -28.19 12.99 2.68
N ALA A 4 -27.41 13.98 2.24
CA ALA A 4 -26.68 13.87 0.99
C ALA A 4 -25.78 12.62 1.10
N SER A 5 -25.96 11.67 0.19
CA SER A 5 -25.24 10.40 0.18
C SER A 5 -23.86 10.58 -0.47
N LEU A 6 -22.91 9.72 -0.11
CA LEU A 6 -21.58 9.68 -0.76
C LEU A 6 -21.72 9.58 -2.28
N THR A 7 -20.89 10.31 -3.02
CA THR A 7 -20.80 10.18 -4.47
C THR A 7 -19.45 9.61 -4.88
N PHE A 8 -19.44 8.92 -6.02
CA PHE A 8 -18.29 8.16 -6.49
C PHE A 8 -18.05 8.44 -7.96
N CYS A 9 -16.80 8.73 -8.30
CA CYS A 9 -16.40 8.99 -9.68
C CYS A 9 -15.21 8.08 -10.02
N PRO A 10 -15.34 7.16 -11.00
CA PRO A 10 -14.19 6.41 -11.49
C PRO A 10 -13.07 7.37 -11.89
N VAL A 11 -11.83 7.01 -11.57
CA VAL A 11 -10.67 7.78 -12.01
C VAL A 11 -10.60 7.71 -13.55
N SER A 12 -10.08 8.76 -14.19
CA SER A 12 -10.10 8.88 -15.64
C SER A 12 -9.35 7.73 -16.33
N HIS A 13 -9.81 7.36 -17.53
CA HIS A 13 -9.16 6.31 -18.33
C HIS A 13 -7.69 6.63 -18.66
N GLU A 14 -7.31 7.91 -18.70
CA GLU A 14 -5.92 8.33 -18.89
C GLU A 14 -4.99 7.85 -17.76
N ILE A 15 -5.51 7.85 -16.52
CA ILE A 15 -4.78 7.43 -15.33
C ILE A 15 -4.87 5.91 -15.16
N CYS A 16 -6.08 5.34 -15.18
CA CYS A 16 -6.33 3.93 -14.92
C CYS A 16 -5.88 3.02 -16.06
N GLN A 17 -5.93 3.50 -17.30
CA GLN A 17 -5.63 2.72 -18.50
C GLN A 17 -6.38 1.37 -18.49
N SER A 18 -5.76 0.29 -18.96
CA SER A 18 -6.37 -1.05 -19.00
C SER A 18 -6.50 -1.74 -17.64
N SER A 19 -5.99 -1.13 -16.56
CA SER A 19 -6.11 -1.68 -15.21
C SER A 19 -7.50 -1.47 -14.62
N SER A 20 -8.20 -0.42 -15.05
CA SER A 20 -9.56 -0.06 -14.61
C SER A 20 -9.74 -0.02 -13.08
N ILE A 21 -8.67 0.31 -12.33
CA ILE A 21 -8.71 0.50 -10.87
C ILE A 21 -8.68 1.98 -10.51
N GLY A 22 -9.36 2.34 -9.43
CA GLY A 22 -9.40 3.71 -8.93
C GLY A 22 -10.77 4.36 -9.03
N ALA A 23 -11.26 4.86 -7.90
CA ALA A 23 -12.37 5.80 -7.85
C ALA A 23 -12.09 6.92 -6.86
N GLU A 24 -12.60 8.11 -7.12
CA GLU A 24 -12.66 9.21 -6.17
C GLU A 24 -13.96 9.13 -5.39
N VAL A 25 -13.86 9.27 -4.07
CA VAL A 25 -15.01 9.33 -3.17
C VAL A 25 -15.17 10.77 -2.72
N ASN A 26 -16.33 11.35 -3.03
CA ASN A 26 -16.68 12.68 -2.57
C ASN A 26 -17.70 12.58 -1.44
N PHE A 27 -17.30 13.12 -0.31
CA PHE A 27 -18.17 13.30 0.84
C PHE A 27 -19.02 14.56 0.65
N PRO A 28 -20.23 14.58 1.20
CA PRO A 28 -21.14 15.72 1.06
C PRO A 28 -20.67 16.96 1.81
N ASP A 29 -19.82 16.80 2.82
CA ASP A 29 -19.18 17.90 3.52
C ASP A 29 -17.86 18.28 2.84
N GLU A 30 -17.63 19.58 2.63
CA GLU A 30 -16.35 20.08 2.12
C GLU A 30 -15.36 20.36 3.28
N THR A 31 -15.52 19.64 4.40
CA THR A 31 -14.68 19.83 5.59
C THR A 31 -13.33 19.12 5.43
N ASP A 32 -12.28 19.68 6.03
CA ASP A 32 -10.95 19.06 6.02
C ASP A 32 -10.85 17.83 6.94
N THR A 33 -11.84 17.60 7.80
CA THR A 33 -11.87 16.52 8.79
C THR A 33 -12.75 15.36 8.29
N LEU A 34 -12.26 14.13 8.37
CA LEU A 34 -13.05 12.94 8.04
C LEU A 34 -13.87 12.49 9.26
N ASN A 35 -15.19 12.70 9.25
CA ASN A 35 -16.09 12.25 10.31
C ASN A 35 -16.90 11.02 9.88
N LEU A 36 -16.51 9.83 10.38
CA LEU A 36 -17.19 8.57 10.07
C LEU A 36 -18.50 8.38 10.85
N ASP A 37 -18.69 9.07 11.97
CA ASP A 37 -19.92 8.99 12.78
C ASP A 37 -21.09 9.71 12.10
N ALA A 38 -20.79 10.63 11.18
CA ALA A 38 -21.78 11.29 10.35
C ALA A 38 -22.30 10.39 9.20
N LEU A 39 -21.61 9.28 8.90
CA LEU A 39 -22.03 8.35 7.84
C LEU A 39 -23.08 7.37 8.37
N SER A 40 -24.14 7.18 7.59
CA SER A 40 -25.09 6.09 7.84
C SER A 40 -24.47 4.72 7.56
N GLU A 41 -25.05 3.65 8.09
CA GLU A 41 -24.62 2.28 7.76
C GLU A 41 -24.73 1.98 6.25
N ASN A 42 -25.68 2.61 5.56
CA ASN A 42 -25.79 2.51 4.10
C ASN A 42 -24.64 3.22 3.38
N ASP A 43 -24.18 4.37 3.89
CA ASP A 43 -23.02 5.08 3.35
C ASP A 43 -21.73 4.26 3.57
N LYS A 44 -21.54 3.70 4.77
CA LYS A 44 -20.41 2.80 5.08
C LYS A 44 -20.41 1.56 4.18
N GLY A 45 -21.57 0.93 3.98
CA GLY A 45 -21.72 -0.20 3.06
C GLY A 45 -21.42 0.17 1.61
N SER A 46 -21.82 1.36 1.17
CA SER A 46 -21.53 1.89 -0.16
C SER A 46 -20.04 2.18 -0.33
N LEU A 47 -19.40 2.79 0.67
CA LEU A 47 -17.97 3.06 0.69
C LEU A 47 -17.16 1.77 0.56
N ARG A 48 -17.52 0.74 1.34
CA ARG A 48 -16.91 -0.60 1.24
C ARG A 48 -17.09 -1.18 -0.16
N LYS A 49 -18.31 -1.18 -0.70
CA LYS A 49 -18.59 -1.72 -2.04
C LYS A 49 -17.76 -1.02 -3.13
N VAL A 50 -17.60 0.30 -3.03
CA VAL A 50 -16.81 1.07 -4.00
C VAL A 50 -15.34 0.72 -3.91
N LEU A 51 -14.78 0.56 -2.70
CA LEU A 51 -13.40 0.08 -2.55
C LEU A 51 -13.20 -1.28 -3.22
N PHE A 52 -14.02 -2.29 -2.90
CA PHE A 52 -13.81 -3.63 -3.46
C PHE A 52 -14.08 -3.73 -4.96
N ASN A 53 -14.98 -2.90 -5.51
CA ASN A 53 -15.23 -2.86 -6.95
C ASN A 53 -14.12 -2.14 -7.73
N ASN A 54 -13.48 -1.13 -7.14
CA ASN A 54 -12.49 -0.30 -7.83
C ASN A 54 -11.04 -0.55 -7.36
N GLN A 55 -10.85 -1.39 -6.35
CA GLN A 55 -9.59 -1.81 -5.71
C GLN A 55 -8.79 -0.69 -5.01
N VAL A 56 -8.87 0.54 -5.51
CA VAL A 56 -8.26 1.74 -4.94
C VAL A 56 -9.32 2.83 -4.89
N ILE A 57 -9.42 3.52 -3.76
CA ILE A 57 -10.23 4.73 -3.63
C ILE A 57 -9.39 5.89 -3.12
N VAL A 58 -9.71 7.09 -3.58
CA VAL A 58 -9.07 8.33 -3.15
C VAL A 58 -10.11 9.22 -2.49
N ILE A 59 -9.86 9.60 -1.24
CA ILE A 59 -10.63 10.61 -0.51
C ILE A 59 -9.77 11.88 -0.51
N ARG A 60 -10.22 12.93 -1.22
CA ARG A 60 -9.46 14.18 -1.36
C ARG A 60 -9.77 15.15 -0.21
N ASN A 61 -8.87 16.11 -0.03
CA ASN A 61 -9.04 17.27 0.85
C ASN A 61 -9.37 16.88 2.31
N ARG A 62 -8.64 15.91 2.86
CA ARG A 62 -8.74 15.52 4.27
C ARG A 62 -7.37 15.64 4.92
N MET A 63 -7.02 16.85 5.32
CA MET A 63 -5.69 17.18 5.83
C MET A 63 -5.58 16.96 7.34
N ASP A 64 -6.68 17.13 8.09
CA ASP A 64 -6.72 17.02 9.54
C ASP A 64 -7.51 15.77 9.95
N ILE A 65 -6.83 14.63 9.95
CA ILE A 65 -7.41 13.34 10.32
C ILE A 65 -6.74 12.89 11.63
N ASP A 66 -7.56 12.64 12.65
CA ASP A 66 -7.10 11.95 13.84
C ASP A 66 -6.60 10.54 13.45
N PRO A 67 -5.34 10.15 13.77
CA PRO A 67 -4.84 8.79 13.64
C PRO A 67 -5.79 7.68 14.12
N ALA A 68 -6.59 7.93 15.15
CA ALA A 68 -7.59 6.98 15.62
C ALA A 68 -8.68 6.68 14.58
N THR A 69 -9.01 7.65 13.71
CA THR A 69 -9.98 7.49 12.62
C THR A 69 -9.57 6.40 11.63
N PHE A 70 -8.27 6.13 11.45
CA PHE A 70 -7.82 5.06 10.56
C PHE A 70 -8.23 3.66 11.04
N LEU A 71 -8.33 3.45 12.35
CA LEU A 71 -8.82 2.18 12.90
C LEU A 71 -10.32 2.02 12.58
N HIS A 72 -11.12 3.05 12.85
CA HIS A 72 -12.55 3.04 12.54
C HIS A 72 -12.82 2.90 11.04
N LEU A 73 -11.99 3.51 10.19
CA LEU A 73 -12.08 3.34 8.74
C LEU A 73 -11.75 1.90 8.34
N THR A 74 -10.80 1.26 9.01
CA THR A 74 -10.49 -0.16 8.79
C THR A 74 -11.67 -1.06 9.17
N GLU A 75 -12.35 -0.78 10.29
CA GLU A 75 -13.55 -1.51 10.72
C GLU A 75 -14.70 -1.45 9.69
N VAL A 76 -14.80 -0.36 8.91
CA VAL A 76 -15.76 -0.24 7.81
C VAL A 76 -15.42 -1.18 6.64
N PHE A 77 -14.14 -1.42 6.39
CA PHE A 77 -13.69 -2.21 5.24
C PHE A 77 -13.52 -3.70 5.54
N ASP A 78 -12.94 -4.03 6.69
CA ASP A 78 -12.61 -5.38 7.13
C ASP A 78 -13.54 -5.80 8.27
N THR A 79 -14.49 -6.68 7.96
CA THR A 79 -15.45 -7.20 8.95
C THR A 79 -14.84 -8.16 9.96
N THR A 80 -13.60 -8.61 9.71
CA THR A 80 -12.82 -9.49 10.59
C THR A 80 -11.68 -8.76 11.30
N PHE A 81 -11.72 -7.42 11.27
CA PHE A 81 -10.70 -6.54 11.80
C PHE A 81 -10.29 -6.90 13.23
N THR A 82 -8.99 -6.71 13.50
CA THR A 82 -8.42 -6.84 14.83
C THR A 82 -7.40 -5.73 15.05
N TYR A 83 -7.19 -5.33 16.30
CA TYR A 83 -6.27 -4.24 16.65
C TYR A 83 -4.76 -4.56 16.48
N ILE A 84 -4.42 -5.70 15.89
CA ILE A 84 -3.03 -6.13 15.66
C ILE A 84 -2.77 -6.15 14.15
N LEU A 85 -1.88 -5.26 13.71
CA LEU A 85 -1.42 -5.18 12.32
C LEU A 85 -0.80 -6.51 11.83
N SER A 86 -0.85 -6.76 10.52
CA SER A 86 -0.17 -7.91 9.89
C SER A 86 1.35 -7.90 10.12
N ALA A 87 1.94 -6.71 10.31
CA ALA A 87 3.33 -6.50 10.71
C ALA A 87 3.63 -6.81 12.20
N GLY A 88 2.61 -7.15 12.99
CA GLY A 88 2.72 -7.44 14.42
C GLY A 88 2.38 -6.28 15.35
N GLY A 89 2.37 -6.57 16.65
CA GLY A 89 2.02 -5.61 17.71
C GLY A 89 3.08 -4.54 18.00
N LYS A 90 4.28 -4.66 17.41
CA LYS A 90 5.41 -3.73 17.60
C LYS A 90 6.03 -3.34 16.27
N SER A 91 6.68 -2.18 16.20
CA SER A 91 7.49 -1.81 15.03
C SER A 91 8.61 -2.83 14.81
N VAL A 92 8.92 -3.08 13.54
CA VAL A 92 10.02 -3.98 13.16
C VAL A 92 11.34 -3.33 13.55
N SER A 93 12.04 -3.89 14.54
CA SER A 93 13.32 -3.39 15.06
C SER A 93 14.53 -4.24 14.65
N ASN A 94 14.31 -5.35 13.95
CA ASN A 94 15.39 -6.22 13.51
C ASN A 94 16.28 -5.52 12.47
N CYS A 95 17.54 -5.24 12.81
CA CYS A 95 18.50 -4.58 11.91
C CYS A 95 18.75 -5.33 10.58
N ASN A 96 18.37 -6.62 10.53
CA ASN A 96 18.44 -7.45 9.33
C ASN A 96 17.25 -7.28 8.38
N ASN A 97 16.25 -6.47 8.75
CA ASN A 97 15.04 -6.21 7.98
C ASN A 97 15.13 -4.85 7.26
N ILE A 98 14.77 -4.81 5.97
CA ILE A 98 14.78 -3.58 5.17
C ILE A 98 13.88 -2.50 5.78
N ILE A 99 12.76 -2.87 6.40
CA ILE A 99 11.81 -1.93 7.02
C ILE A 99 12.46 -1.19 8.19
N SER A 100 13.31 -1.87 8.96
CA SER A 100 14.04 -1.25 10.07
C SER A 100 15.04 -0.18 9.59
N ALA A 101 15.57 -0.33 8.37
CA ALA A 101 16.44 0.70 7.78
C ALA A 101 15.69 2.01 7.47
N TYR A 102 14.37 1.95 7.26
CA TYR A 102 13.53 3.14 7.04
C TYR A 102 13.11 3.83 8.33
N ARG A 103 13.42 3.23 9.49
CA ARG A 103 13.06 3.75 10.81
C ARG A 103 11.58 4.13 10.92
N ALA A 104 10.71 3.30 10.33
CA ALA A 104 9.28 3.52 10.37
C ALA A 104 8.81 3.64 11.83
N GLY A 105 8.27 4.82 12.18
CA GLY A 105 7.74 5.11 13.50
C GLY A 105 6.33 4.55 13.67
N ARG A 106 5.84 4.55 14.90
CA ARG A 106 4.41 4.37 15.20
C ARG A 106 3.95 5.50 16.10
N ILE A 107 2.72 5.95 15.91
CA ILE A 107 2.15 7.02 16.73
C ILE A 107 1.85 6.45 18.14
N PRO A 108 2.41 7.00 19.23
CA PRO A 108 2.21 6.46 20.58
C PRO A 108 0.74 6.34 21.01
N ARG A 109 -0.09 7.34 20.69
CA ARG A 109 -1.53 7.34 21.00
C ARG A 109 -2.38 6.48 20.06
N ALA A 110 -1.81 6.03 18.94
CA ALA A 110 -2.45 5.19 17.93
C ALA A 110 -1.41 4.20 17.34
N PRO A 111 -0.98 3.18 18.11
CA PRO A 111 0.16 2.32 17.76
C PRO A 111 -0.07 1.40 16.54
N GLN A 112 -1.28 1.40 15.97
CA GLN A 112 -1.61 0.75 14.70
C GLN A 112 -1.27 1.64 13.49
N VAL A 113 -0.95 2.92 13.71
CA VAL A 113 -0.60 3.85 12.65
C VAL A 113 0.91 3.94 12.54
N SER A 114 1.43 3.49 11.39
CA SER A 114 2.87 3.55 11.08
C SER A 114 3.20 4.80 10.29
N ILE A 115 4.35 5.41 10.59
CA ILE A 115 4.83 6.62 9.93
C ILE A 115 5.91 6.24 8.92
N ILE A 116 5.71 6.65 7.66
CA ILE A 116 6.65 6.43 6.55
C ILE A 116 6.94 7.78 5.92
N GLY A 117 8.22 8.10 5.71
CA GLY A 117 8.61 9.35 5.11
C GLY A 117 10.12 9.53 5.06
N SER A 118 10.56 10.73 4.70
CA SER A 118 11.97 11.11 4.70
C SER A 118 12.14 12.47 5.37
N GLY A 119 13.04 12.55 6.35
CA GLY A 119 13.33 13.79 7.06
C GLY A 119 13.48 13.62 8.58
N ARG A 120 13.63 14.76 9.24
CA ARG A 120 13.69 14.89 10.70
C ARG A 120 12.57 15.80 11.16
N PHE A 121 11.84 15.34 12.17
CA PHE A 121 10.70 16.04 12.76
C PHE A 121 10.88 16.01 14.27
N ASP A 122 10.68 17.16 14.90
CA ASP A 122 10.67 17.28 16.36
C ASP A 122 9.21 17.36 16.82
N ASP A 123 8.90 16.72 17.95
CA ASP A 123 7.57 16.72 18.59
C ASP A 123 6.40 16.36 17.64
N TYR A 124 6.57 15.31 16.84
CA TYR A 124 5.53 14.85 15.92
C TYR A 124 4.68 13.77 16.57
N GLU A 125 3.39 14.05 16.80
CA GLU A 125 2.43 13.07 17.34
C GLU A 125 2.85 12.46 18.70
N GLY A 126 3.55 13.24 19.53
CA GLY A 126 4.11 12.77 20.82
C GLY A 126 5.43 12.00 20.69
N ILE A 127 6.12 12.12 19.57
CA ILE A 127 7.47 11.60 19.35
C ILE A 127 8.46 12.77 19.39
N ASP A 128 9.27 12.85 20.44
CA ASP A 128 10.22 13.95 20.67
C ASP A 128 11.14 14.21 19.46
N LYS A 129 11.70 13.13 18.88
CA LYS A 129 12.60 13.17 17.72
C LYS A 129 12.30 12.01 16.78
N LEU A 130 11.69 12.33 15.65
CA LEU A 130 11.38 11.38 14.60
C LEU A 130 12.33 11.57 13.41
N GLU A 131 13.14 10.55 13.12
CA GLU A 131 13.97 10.51 11.91
C GLU A 131 13.52 9.32 11.05
N VAL A 132 12.81 9.62 9.97
CA VAL A 132 12.34 8.63 8.99
C VAL A 132 13.16 8.75 7.72
N THR A 133 13.44 7.63 7.07
CA THR A 133 14.22 7.61 5.83
C THR A 133 13.47 6.85 4.76
N HIS A 134 13.11 7.56 3.69
CA HIS A 134 12.58 6.96 2.47
C HIS A 134 13.40 7.43 1.27
N LEU A 135 13.48 6.57 0.25
CA LEU A 135 14.26 6.85 -0.95
C LEU A 135 13.54 7.93 -1.79
N ILE A 136 14.15 9.11 -1.87
CA ILE A 136 13.73 10.16 -2.81
C ILE A 136 14.65 10.08 -4.03
N GLN A 137 14.08 9.75 -5.18
CA GLN A 137 14.80 9.72 -6.46
C GLN A 137 14.41 10.93 -7.31
N ASN A 138 15.32 11.42 -8.16
CA ASN A 138 15.06 12.55 -9.05
C ASN A 138 15.24 12.12 -10.51
N GLY A 139 14.45 12.71 -11.42
CA GLY A 139 14.56 12.48 -12.85
C GLY A 139 14.04 11.10 -13.27
N TYR A 140 14.92 10.26 -13.79
CA TYR A 140 14.58 8.90 -14.23
C TYR A 140 14.57 7.94 -13.06
N ILE A 141 13.42 7.30 -12.86
CA ILE A 141 13.21 6.31 -11.83
C ILE A 141 12.83 4.97 -12.45
N ARG A 142 13.00 3.90 -11.66
CA ARG A 142 12.49 2.57 -11.97
C ARG A 142 11.56 2.11 -10.84
N PRO A 143 10.59 1.21 -11.09
CA PRO A 143 9.80 0.65 -10.01
C PRO A 143 10.74 0.04 -8.98
N TYR A 144 10.55 0.38 -7.69
CA TYR A 144 11.42 -0.15 -6.65
C TYR A 144 11.26 -1.67 -6.57
N ARG A 145 10.04 -2.14 -6.27
CA ARG A 145 9.57 -3.54 -6.25
C ARG A 145 8.05 -3.56 -6.26
N TRP A 146 7.44 -4.42 -7.06
CA TRP A 146 6.01 -4.73 -6.93
C TRP A 146 5.79 -5.67 -5.74
N HIS A 147 4.81 -5.37 -4.90
CA HIS A 147 4.46 -6.19 -3.75
C HIS A 147 3.04 -5.87 -3.26
N MET A 148 2.50 -6.77 -2.44
CA MET A 148 1.41 -6.48 -1.51
C MET A 148 1.99 -6.30 -0.11
N ASP A 149 1.30 -5.58 0.77
CA ASP A 149 1.83 -5.26 2.10
C ASP A 149 1.91 -6.49 3.01
N THR A 150 3.07 -6.67 3.63
CA THR A 150 3.31 -7.63 4.73
C THR A 150 2.76 -9.05 4.49
N PRO A 151 3.00 -9.66 3.32
CA PRO A 151 2.40 -10.94 3.02
C PRO A 151 2.96 -11.99 3.99
N PHE A 152 2.08 -12.56 4.80
CA PHE A 152 2.39 -13.68 5.70
C PHE A 152 3.58 -13.39 6.64
N SER A 153 3.54 -12.23 7.32
CA SER A 153 4.48 -11.92 8.40
C SER A 153 4.09 -12.65 9.70
N GLU A 154 3.56 -11.95 10.71
CA GLU A 154 3.07 -12.62 11.92
C GLU A 154 1.65 -13.16 11.74
N ARG A 155 0.91 -12.63 10.75
CA ARG A 155 -0.49 -12.93 10.46
C ARG A 155 -0.73 -12.94 8.95
N LEU A 156 -1.95 -13.31 8.56
CA LEU A 156 -2.41 -13.17 7.18
C LEU A 156 -2.31 -11.70 6.73
N PRO A 157 -2.15 -11.44 5.42
CA PRO A 157 -2.21 -10.08 4.87
C PRO A 157 -3.51 -9.40 5.30
N GLY A 158 -3.46 -8.10 5.59
CA GLY A 158 -4.66 -7.31 5.85
C GLY A 158 -5.55 -7.23 4.60
N GLU A 159 -6.86 -7.11 4.79
CA GLU A 159 -7.79 -6.95 3.65
C GLU A 159 -7.60 -5.61 2.93
N VAL A 160 -7.21 -4.57 3.68
CA VAL A 160 -7.06 -3.19 3.18
C VAL A 160 -5.84 -2.50 3.78
N THR A 161 -5.14 -1.72 2.96
CA THR A 161 -4.14 -0.74 3.39
C THR A 161 -4.72 0.67 3.27
N ILE A 162 -4.58 1.47 4.32
CA ILE A 162 -4.97 2.88 4.33
C ILE A 162 -3.69 3.72 4.38
N LEU A 163 -3.57 4.69 3.46
CA LEU A 163 -2.46 5.63 3.38
C LEU A 163 -2.98 7.06 3.49
N HIS A 164 -2.34 7.87 4.31
CA HIS A 164 -2.65 9.29 4.47
C HIS A 164 -1.42 10.15 4.14
N GLY A 165 -1.60 11.07 3.20
CA GLY A 165 -0.54 12.00 2.78
C GLY A 165 -0.52 13.24 3.67
N VAL A 166 0.39 13.28 4.63
CA VAL A 166 0.56 14.43 5.55
C VAL A 166 1.33 15.57 4.88
N GLN A 167 2.52 15.26 4.37
CA GLN A 167 3.36 16.23 3.67
C GLN A 167 3.87 15.62 2.36
N VAL A 168 3.33 16.09 1.24
CA VAL A 168 3.75 15.67 -0.09
C VAL A 168 4.75 16.70 -0.63
N PRO A 169 6.01 16.31 -0.92
CA PRO A 169 7.02 17.25 -1.35
C PRO A 169 6.67 17.82 -2.74
N GLN A 170 6.79 19.15 -2.88
CA GLN A 170 6.57 19.85 -4.13
C GLN A 170 7.82 19.71 -5.00
N MET A 171 7.83 18.68 -5.85
CA MET A 171 8.95 18.40 -6.75
C MET A 171 8.45 18.27 -8.19
N PRO A 172 9.31 18.52 -9.20
CA PRO A 172 8.97 18.22 -10.58
C PRO A 172 8.61 16.75 -10.77
N ASP A 173 7.70 16.49 -11.70
CA ASP A 173 7.35 15.13 -12.09
C ASP A 173 8.59 14.28 -12.43
N GLN A 174 8.54 13.03 -12.02
CA GLN A 174 9.54 12.00 -12.32
C GLN A 174 9.19 11.30 -13.64
N LYS A 175 10.17 10.60 -14.21
CA LYS A 175 9.99 9.77 -15.41
C LYS A 175 10.26 8.31 -15.06
N LEU A 176 9.23 7.48 -15.19
CA LEU A 176 9.34 6.04 -15.09
C LEU A 176 9.74 5.46 -16.45
N LYS A 177 10.80 4.66 -16.49
CA LYS A 177 11.25 3.98 -17.72
C LYS A 177 11.09 2.47 -17.60
N PHE A 178 10.42 1.87 -18.59
CA PHE A 178 10.23 0.43 -18.69
C PHE A 178 11.28 -0.22 -19.60
N PRO A 179 11.54 -1.54 -19.44
CA PRO A 179 12.55 -2.24 -20.26
C PRO A 179 12.27 -2.27 -21.76
N ASP A 180 11.01 -2.14 -22.17
CA ASP A 180 10.57 -2.06 -23.57
C ASP A 180 10.84 -0.68 -24.21
N GLY A 181 11.38 0.26 -23.44
CA GLY A 181 11.65 1.63 -23.88
C GLY A 181 10.51 2.61 -23.61
N THR A 182 9.36 2.15 -23.12
CA THR A 182 8.23 3.01 -22.77
C THR A 182 8.59 3.92 -21.61
N GLU A 183 8.23 5.21 -21.71
CA GLU A 183 8.42 6.20 -20.65
C GLU A 183 7.08 6.76 -20.18
N LYS A 184 6.90 6.93 -18.87
CA LYS A 184 5.71 7.56 -18.28
C LYS A 184 6.10 8.67 -17.32
N LYS A 185 5.52 9.85 -17.52
CA LYS A 185 5.63 10.97 -16.57
C LYS A 185 4.71 10.68 -15.38
N ILE A 186 5.24 10.77 -14.17
CA ILE A 186 4.48 10.54 -12.94
C ILE A 186 4.77 11.65 -11.94
N ALA A 187 3.78 11.98 -11.11
CA ALA A 187 4.01 12.89 -9.99
C ALA A 187 5.11 12.33 -9.08
N ALA A 188 5.93 13.22 -8.51
CA ALA A 188 7.01 12.80 -7.64
C ALA A 188 6.49 12.03 -6.42
N ASN A 189 7.12 10.89 -6.11
CA ASN A 189 6.70 9.98 -5.05
C ASN A 189 5.29 9.40 -5.22
N ALA A 190 4.75 9.39 -6.45
CA ALA A 190 3.52 8.69 -6.73
C ALA A 190 3.66 7.19 -6.44
N MET A 191 2.60 6.60 -5.89
CA MET A 191 2.46 5.16 -5.74
C MET A 191 1.74 4.60 -6.96
N ALA A 192 2.35 3.60 -7.60
CA ALA A 192 1.71 2.86 -8.69
C ALA A 192 1.01 1.62 -8.16
N PHE A 193 -0.17 1.33 -8.70
CA PHE A 193 -0.96 0.14 -8.36
C PHE A 193 -1.15 -0.73 -9.60
N SER A 194 -1.33 -2.03 -9.37
CA SER A 194 -1.65 -3.02 -10.42
C SER A 194 -2.78 -3.92 -9.93
N SER A 195 -3.69 -4.29 -10.83
CA SER A 195 -4.80 -5.19 -10.50
C SER A 195 -4.45 -6.66 -10.73
N GLY A 196 -4.41 -7.45 -9.65
CA GLY A 196 -4.25 -8.90 -9.74
C GLY A 196 -5.45 -9.58 -10.42
N ALA A 197 -6.67 -9.10 -10.16
CA ALA A 197 -7.89 -9.58 -10.81
C ALA A 197 -7.82 -9.36 -12.33
N ARG A 198 -7.43 -8.15 -12.76
CA ARG A 198 -7.26 -7.84 -14.18
C ARG A 198 -6.14 -8.67 -14.82
N ALA A 199 -5.02 -8.85 -14.11
CA ALA A 199 -3.93 -9.69 -14.58
C ALA A 199 -4.41 -11.14 -14.82
N PHE A 200 -5.21 -11.69 -13.90
CA PHE A 200 -5.80 -13.03 -14.06
C PHE A 200 -6.78 -13.11 -15.24
N GLU A 201 -7.63 -12.09 -15.44
CA GLU A 201 -8.55 -12.04 -16.58
C GLU A 201 -7.84 -12.07 -17.94
N LEU A 202 -6.68 -11.42 -18.03
CA LEU A 202 -5.87 -11.31 -19.24
C LEU A 202 -5.12 -12.59 -19.60
N LEU A 203 -5.02 -13.56 -18.68
CA LEU A 203 -4.43 -14.87 -18.94
C LEU A 203 -5.25 -15.65 -19.99
N SER A 204 -4.55 -16.45 -20.79
CA SER A 204 -5.15 -17.49 -21.62
C SER A 204 -5.87 -18.54 -20.77
N ASN A 205 -6.73 -19.36 -21.39
CA ASN A 205 -7.44 -20.41 -20.66
C ASN A 205 -6.49 -21.43 -20.01
N GLU A 206 -5.40 -21.78 -20.71
CA GLU A 206 -4.36 -22.69 -20.20
C GLU A 206 -3.63 -22.09 -18.99
N GLU A 207 -3.26 -20.80 -19.07
CA GLU A 207 -2.61 -20.11 -17.94
C GLU A 207 -3.55 -19.95 -16.74
N LYS A 208 -4.84 -19.72 -16.96
CA LYS A 208 -5.85 -19.68 -15.89
C LYS A 208 -5.97 -21.04 -15.20
N GLU A 209 -6.05 -22.12 -15.97
CA GLU A 209 -6.08 -23.48 -15.43
C GLU A 209 -4.82 -23.78 -14.63
N PHE A 210 -3.64 -23.43 -15.15
CA PHE A 210 -2.39 -23.56 -14.42
C PHE A 210 -2.39 -22.77 -13.11
N ALA A 211 -2.78 -21.49 -13.15
CA ALA A 211 -2.80 -20.62 -11.97
C ALA A 211 -3.77 -21.12 -10.89
N LEU A 212 -4.98 -21.58 -11.28
CA LEU A 212 -5.97 -22.13 -10.35
C LEU A 212 -5.53 -23.43 -9.68
N ASN A 213 -4.64 -24.20 -10.33
CA ASN A 213 -4.10 -25.45 -9.80
C ASN A 213 -2.70 -25.30 -9.17
N THR A 214 -2.21 -24.07 -9.01
CA THR A 214 -0.89 -23.81 -8.43
C THR A 214 -1.02 -23.29 -7.00
N THR A 215 -0.26 -23.88 -6.08
CA THR A 215 -0.07 -23.34 -4.73
C THR A 215 1.25 -22.58 -4.64
N VAL A 216 1.22 -21.36 -4.10
CA VAL A 216 2.40 -20.51 -3.91
C VAL A 216 2.78 -20.46 -2.43
N THR A 217 4.05 -20.75 -2.13
CA THR A 217 4.63 -20.61 -0.79
C THR A 217 5.45 -19.33 -0.72
N TYR A 218 5.09 -18.43 0.19
CA TYR A 218 5.83 -17.19 0.42
C TYR A 218 7.07 -17.43 1.30
N ALA A 219 8.16 -16.71 1.01
CA ALA A 219 9.33 -16.72 1.87
C ALA A 219 8.99 -16.07 3.22
N PRO A 220 9.30 -16.71 4.37
CA PRO A 220 9.05 -16.13 5.67
C PRO A 220 9.88 -14.85 5.82
N HIS A 221 9.26 -13.78 6.33
CA HIS A 221 9.89 -12.47 6.46
C HIS A 221 10.59 -12.04 5.17
N ALA A 222 9.86 -12.02 4.05
CA ALA A 222 10.40 -11.83 2.70
C ALA A 222 11.41 -10.66 2.60
N TYR A 223 11.18 -9.55 3.32
CA TYR A 223 12.09 -8.40 3.35
C TYR A 223 13.45 -8.68 3.99
N GLU A 224 13.54 -9.60 4.95
CA GLU A 224 14.84 -10.08 5.45
C GLU A 224 15.51 -11.01 4.45
N TYR A 225 14.72 -11.89 3.82
CA TYR A 225 15.20 -12.87 2.86
C TYR A 225 15.86 -12.20 1.66
N ILE A 226 15.20 -11.18 1.10
CA ILE A 226 15.64 -10.49 -0.13
C ILE A 226 16.48 -9.23 0.14
N ARG A 227 16.94 -8.99 1.37
CA ARG A 227 17.59 -7.72 1.77
C ARG A 227 18.83 -7.35 0.98
N GLN A 228 19.55 -8.34 0.46
CA GLN A 228 20.77 -8.17 -0.33
C GLN A 228 20.51 -8.27 -1.85
N CYS A 229 19.27 -8.55 -2.24
CA CYS A 229 18.85 -8.69 -3.61
C CYS A 229 18.43 -7.35 -4.22
N LYS A 230 18.30 -7.31 -5.55
CA LYS A 230 17.78 -6.17 -6.28
C LYS A 230 16.60 -6.60 -7.14
N ALA A 231 15.62 -5.72 -7.29
CA ALA A 231 14.58 -5.94 -8.26
C ALA A 231 15.14 -5.86 -9.69
N THR A 232 14.52 -6.59 -10.62
CA THR A 232 14.71 -6.42 -12.06
C THR A 232 14.27 -5.02 -12.50
N ASP A 233 14.60 -4.62 -13.73
CA ASP A 233 14.32 -3.27 -14.21
C ASP A 233 12.82 -2.95 -14.32
N ASN A 234 11.97 -3.97 -14.49
CA ASN A 234 10.51 -3.84 -14.40
C ASN A 234 9.94 -3.97 -12.97
N GLY A 235 10.79 -4.26 -11.98
CA GLY A 235 10.42 -4.44 -10.58
C GLY A 235 9.62 -5.71 -10.25
N LEU A 236 9.31 -6.56 -11.24
CA LEU A 236 8.42 -7.72 -11.09
C LEU A 236 9.12 -8.94 -10.48
N PHE A 237 10.44 -9.05 -10.66
CA PHE A 237 11.23 -10.15 -10.12
C PHE A 237 12.32 -9.62 -9.20
N ILE A 238 12.75 -10.49 -8.29
CA ILE A 238 13.90 -10.25 -7.42
C ILE A 238 15.08 -11.07 -7.94
N SER A 239 16.18 -10.39 -8.26
CA SER A 239 17.46 -11.01 -8.63
C SER A 239 18.41 -11.00 -7.44
N CYS A 240 18.79 -12.20 -7.02
CA CYS A 240 19.66 -12.44 -5.87
C CYS A 240 21.02 -13.07 -6.25
N ILE A 241 21.38 -13.09 -7.54
CA ILE A 241 22.60 -13.77 -8.02
C ILE A 241 23.82 -13.33 -7.18
N GLY A 242 24.41 -14.30 -6.48
CA GLY A 242 25.60 -14.14 -5.62
C GLY A 242 25.39 -13.39 -4.31
N ARG A 243 24.14 -13.10 -3.93
CA ARG A 243 23.77 -12.23 -2.79
C ARG A 243 22.63 -12.77 -1.93
N ASP A 244 22.20 -14.01 -2.15
CA ASP A 244 21.29 -14.67 -1.21
C ASP A 244 21.98 -14.85 0.14
N THR A 245 21.28 -14.49 1.22
CA THR A 245 21.73 -14.91 2.55
C THR A 245 21.69 -16.44 2.60
N ASN A 246 22.64 -17.10 3.28
CA ASN A 246 22.70 -18.57 3.46
C ASN A 246 21.47 -19.20 4.17
N ARG A 247 20.35 -18.48 4.28
CA ARG A 247 19.06 -18.96 4.76
C ARG A 247 18.50 -19.91 3.72
N ARG A 248 18.49 -21.21 4.05
CA ARG A 248 17.94 -22.26 3.19
C ARG A 248 16.50 -21.89 2.82
N PRO A 249 16.10 -21.93 1.54
CA PRO A 249 14.69 -21.92 1.20
C PRO A 249 14.03 -23.08 1.96
N VAL A 250 12.89 -22.84 2.59
CA VAL A 250 12.09 -23.92 3.17
C VAL A 250 11.65 -24.79 1.99
N ARG A 251 12.20 -26.00 1.92
CA ARG A 251 11.88 -27.00 0.92
C ARG A 251 10.47 -27.50 1.24
N VAL A 252 9.49 -27.20 0.40
CA VAL A 252 8.16 -27.79 0.49
C VAL A 252 7.86 -28.51 -0.81
N VAL A 253 7.50 -29.78 -0.66
CA VAL A 253 7.22 -30.77 -1.69
C VAL A 253 5.97 -30.33 -2.45
N LEU A 254 6.06 -30.29 -3.78
CA LEU A 254 4.89 -30.28 -4.66
C LEU A 254 4.25 -31.67 -4.53
N GLY A 255 3.09 -31.73 -3.88
CA GLY A 255 2.19 -32.87 -3.95
C GLY A 255 1.12 -32.60 -4.99
#